data_AF-A0A1H3G1D8-F1
#
_entry.id   AF-A0A1H3G1D8-F1
#
_cell.length_a   1.000
_cell.length_b   1.000
_cell.length_c   1.000
_cell.angle_alpha   90.00
_cell.angle_beta   90.00
_cell.angle_gamma   90.00
#
_symmetry.space_group_name_H-M   'P 1'
#
loop_
_entity.id
_entity.type
_entity.pdbx_description
1 polymer ?
#
loop_
_entity_poly.entity_id
_entity_poly.type
_entity_poly.pdbx_seq_one_letter_code
_entity_poly.pdbx_strand_id
1 'polypeptide(L)'
;MQLRPKYLLVAAAVALLLWFVFDALTQPGPQDLDGGFTETALYRNENNTGPVQRIYAVTVADTARWAEMQQYGEYMPYTKYGNTKVYFFSAARQAPRVLQPGSEPFAAEFRTNCLAVYEKDLLSNVSFKRRPFGQR
;
A
#
# COMPACT_ATOMS: atom_id res chain seq x y z
N MET A 1 29.47 -43.91 -8.44
CA MET A 1 28.01 -43.81 -8.68
C MET A 1 27.76 -42.60 -9.56
N GLN A 2 27.55 -42.80 -10.88
CA GLN A 2 27.25 -41.68 -11.78
C GLN A 2 25.82 -41.19 -11.51
N LEU A 3 25.70 -39.94 -11.06
CA LEU A 3 24.40 -39.28 -10.91
C LEU A 3 23.74 -39.18 -12.28
N ARG A 4 22.58 -39.85 -12.44
CA ARG A 4 21.85 -39.80 -13.70
C ARG A 4 21.37 -38.35 -13.95
N PRO A 5 21.37 -37.86 -15.21
CA PRO A 5 20.96 -36.49 -15.54
C PRO A 5 19.60 -36.07 -14.96
N LYS A 6 18.65 -37.01 -14.88
CA LYS A 6 17.34 -36.79 -14.27
C LYS A 6 17.39 -36.36 -12.80
N TYR A 7 18.35 -36.86 -12.01
CA TYR A 7 18.47 -36.45 -10.61
C TYR A 7 19.06 -35.04 -10.46
N LEU A 8 19.94 -34.64 -11.38
CA LEU A 8 20.45 -33.27 -11.45
C LEU A 8 19.32 -32.28 -11.82
N LEU A 9 18.46 -32.65 -12.78
CA LEU A 9 17.30 -31.82 -13.13
C LEU A 9 16.30 -31.66 -11.98
N VAL A 10 16.01 -32.75 -11.26
CA VAL A 10 15.14 -32.70 -10.07
C VAL A 10 15.74 -31.82 -8.98
N ALA A 11 17.04 -31.97 -8.69
CA ALA A 11 17.72 -31.14 -7.71
C ALA A 11 17.72 -29.65 -8.09
N ALA A 12 17.95 -29.33 -9.37
CA ALA A 12 17.88 -27.96 -9.88
C ALA A 12 16.46 -27.37 -9.75
N ALA A 13 15.44 -28.14 -10.09
CA ALA A 13 14.04 -27.71 -9.94
C ALA A 13 13.69 -27.43 -8.47
N VAL A 14 14.11 -28.31 -7.54
CA VAL A 14 13.89 -28.09 -6.10
C VAL A 14 14.62 -26.85 -5.61
N ALA A 15 15.87 -26.65 -6.02
CA ALA A 15 16.64 -25.45 -5.65
C ALA A 15 15.96 -24.16 -6.16
N LEU A 16 15.42 -24.18 -7.39
CA LEU A 16 14.69 -23.05 -7.96
C LEU A 16 13.39 -22.76 -7.20
N LEU A 17 12.64 -23.80 -6.80
CA LEU A 17 11.43 -23.63 -6.00
C LEU A 17 11.74 -23.05 -4.62
N LEU A 18 12.79 -23.52 -3.96
CA LEU A 18 13.24 -22.98 -2.68
C LEU A 18 13.65 -21.51 -2.82
N TRP A 19 14.32 -21.14 -3.92
CA TRP A 19 14.63 -19.75 -4.21
C TRP A 19 13.35 -18.92 -4.34
N PHE A 20 12.36 -19.32 -5.14
CA PHE A 20 11.11 -18.56 -5.28
C PHE A 20 10.38 -18.36 -3.96
N VAL A 21 10.36 -19.37 -3.10
CA VAL A 21 9.75 -19.25 -1.77
C VAL A 21 10.52 -18.25 -0.90
N PHE A 22 11.86 -18.33 -0.90
CA PHE A 22 12.68 -17.39 -0.14
C PHE A 22 12.49 -15.96 -0.63
N ASP A 23 12.56 -15.74 -1.94
CA ASP A 23 12.37 -14.44 -2.57
C ASP A 23 11.02 -13.82 -2.20
N ALA A 24 9.93 -14.59 -2.33
CA ALA A 24 8.57 -14.16 -1.98
C ALA A 24 8.41 -13.79 -0.49
N LEU A 25 9.11 -14.48 0.41
CA LEU A 25 9.06 -14.21 1.86
C LEU A 25 9.94 -13.03 2.28
N THR A 26 10.97 -12.69 1.49
CA THR A 26 11.90 -11.58 1.76
C THR A 26 11.54 -10.29 1.04
N GLN A 27 10.45 -10.27 0.26
CA GLN A 27 10.02 -9.08 -0.44
C GLN A 27 9.64 -7.99 0.57
N PRO A 28 10.18 -6.77 0.44
CA PRO A 28 9.89 -5.70 1.39
C PRO A 28 8.43 -5.26 1.27
N GLY A 29 7.84 -4.92 2.40
CA GLY A 29 6.47 -4.45 2.51
C GLY A 29 6.32 -3.22 3.41
N PRO A 30 5.08 -2.75 3.64
CA PRO A 30 4.81 -1.55 4.42
C PRO A 30 5.28 -1.64 5.88
N GLN A 31 5.33 -2.86 6.43
CA GLN A 31 5.82 -3.13 7.79
C GLN A 31 7.33 -2.96 7.96
N ASP A 32 8.08 -2.96 6.86
CA ASP A 32 9.55 -2.81 6.86
C ASP A 32 9.99 -1.34 6.80
N LEU A 33 9.03 -0.40 6.83
CA LEU A 33 9.28 1.04 6.83
C LEU A 33 9.37 1.60 8.25
N ASP A 34 10.34 2.47 8.49
CA ASP A 34 10.65 3.03 9.81
C ASP A 34 9.65 4.10 10.29
N GLY A 35 8.82 4.65 9.39
CA GLY A 35 7.90 5.76 9.71
C GLY A 35 6.81 5.47 10.75
N GLY A 36 6.74 4.25 11.29
CA GLY A 36 5.77 3.87 12.31
C GLY A 36 4.34 3.91 11.75
N PHE A 37 4.14 3.27 10.60
CA PHE A 37 2.88 3.25 9.89
C PHE A 37 1.86 2.32 10.55
N THR A 38 0.60 2.73 10.64
CA THR A 38 -0.49 1.89 11.14
C THR A 38 -1.75 2.13 10.33
N GLU A 39 -2.30 1.07 9.73
CA GLU A 39 -3.59 1.13 9.04
C GLU A 39 -4.70 1.29 10.09
N THR A 40 -5.51 2.34 9.92
CA THR A 40 -6.62 2.69 10.84
C THR A 40 -7.99 2.40 10.24
N ALA A 41 -8.08 2.39 8.91
CA ALA A 41 -9.28 2.03 8.18
C ALA A 41 -8.93 1.60 6.75
N LEU A 42 -9.75 0.70 6.22
CA LEU A 42 -9.74 0.25 4.84
C LEU A 42 -11.16 0.24 4.30
N TYR A 43 -11.33 0.82 3.11
CA TYR A 43 -12.52 0.63 2.28
C TYR A 43 -12.13 -0.05 0.97
N ARG A 44 -12.92 -1.06 0.59
CA ARG A 44 -12.92 -1.64 -0.75
C ARG A 44 -14.36 -1.78 -1.22
N ASN A 45 -14.66 -1.38 -2.46
CA ASN A 45 -15.99 -1.61 -3.02
C ASN A 45 -16.27 -3.11 -3.24
N GLU A 46 -17.56 -3.44 -3.30
CA GLU A 46 -18.04 -4.78 -3.62
C GLU A 46 -17.65 -5.20 -5.04
N ASN A 47 -17.53 -6.52 -5.25
CA ASN A 47 -17.22 -7.06 -6.57
C ASN A 47 -18.31 -6.68 -7.58
N ASN A 48 -17.90 -6.45 -8.84
CA ASN A 48 -18.77 -6.06 -9.96
C ASN A 48 -19.45 -4.69 -9.84
N THR A 49 -19.08 -3.86 -8.87
CA THR A 49 -19.62 -2.49 -8.70
C THR A 49 -18.66 -1.46 -9.28
N GLY A 50 -18.39 -1.57 -10.58
CA GLY A 50 -17.46 -0.71 -11.32
C GLY A 50 -15.98 -1.01 -11.06
N PRO A 51 -15.08 -0.06 -11.39
CA PRO A 51 -13.65 -0.23 -11.13
C PRO A 51 -13.37 -0.46 -9.64
N VAL A 52 -12.36 -1.25 -9.32
CA VAL A 52 -11.98 -1.55 -7.93
C VAL A 52 -11.49 -0.27 -7.27
N GLN A 53 -12.13 0.14 -6.18
CA GLN A 53 -11.69 1.27 -5.37
C GLN A 53 -11.11 0.71 -4.08
N ARG A 54 -9.84 1.03 -3.80
CA ARG A 54 -9.20 0.76 -2.51
C ARG A 54 -8.81 2.07 -1.87
N ILE A 55 -9.27 2.28 -0.64
CA ILE A 55 -8.98 3.50 0.12
C ILE A 55 -8.47 3.09 1.47
N TYR A 56 -7.29 3.59 1.83
CA TYR A 56 -6.61 3.32 3.09
C TYR A 56 -6.49 4.62 3.88
N ALA A 57 -6.67 4.54 5.19
CA ALA A 57 -6.28 5.57 6.14
C ALA A 57 -5.15 5.03 7.01
N VAL A 58 -4.02 5.71 7.01
CA VAL A 58 -2.79 5.24 7.67
C VAL A 58 -2.26 6.35 8.57
N THR A 59 -2.00 6.05 9.84
CA THR A 59 -1.27 6.95 10.71
C THR A 59 0.23 6.76 10.58
N VAL A 60 0.99 7.84 10.73
CA VAL A 60 2.44 7.88 10.66
C VAL A 60 2.97 8.50 11.94
N ALA A 61 3.89 7.81 12.60
CA ALA A 61 4.55 8.31 13.81
C ALA A 61 5.56 9.42 13.45
N ASP A 62 6.46 9.15 12.49
CA ASP A 62 7.43 10.14 12.01
C ASP A 62 6.91 10.86 10.76
N THR A 63 6.29 12.01 10.99
CA THR A 63 5.66 12.81 9.93
C THR A 63 6.64 13.46 8.94
N ALA A 64 7.96 13.41 9.19
CA ALA A 64 8.96 13.94 8.27
C ALA A 64 9.28 12.99 7.10
N ARG A 65 8.91 11.70 7.21
CA ARG A 65 9.29 10.65 6.24
C ARG A 65 8.37 10.60 5.01
N TRP A 66 8.34 11.71 4.26
CA TRP A 66 7.53 11.83 3.05
C TRP A 66 7.83 10.76 1.99
N ALA A 67 9.11 10.40 1.83
CA ALA A 67 9.52 9.37 0.88
C ALA A 67 8.93 8.00 1.26
N GLU A 68 8.94 7.66 2.55
CA GLU A 68 8.37 6.39 3.02
C GLU A 68 6.84 6.39 2.95
N MET A 69 6.16 7.53 3.11
CA MET A 69 4.72 7.60 2.84
C MET A 69 4.42 7.25 1.37
N GLN A 70 5.23 7.75 0.42
CA GLN A 70 5.07 7.38 -0.97
C GLN A 70 5.37 5.89 -1.19
N GLN A 71 6.49 5.40 -0.65
CA GLN A 71 6.89 3.99 -0.75
C GLN A 71 5.85 3.03 -0.13
N TYR A 72 5.25 3.42 0.99
CA TYR A 72 4.13 2.70 1.61
C TYR A 72 3.01 2.53 0.59
N GLY A 73 2.63 3.59 -0.10
CA GLY A 73 1.63 3.55 -1.17
C GLY A 73 2.02 2.63 -2.32
N GLU A 74 3.29 2.58 -2.69
CA GLU A 74 3.81 1.69 -3.74
C GLU A 74 3.74 0.20 -3.35
N TYR A 75 3.84 -0.11 -2.06
CA TYR A 75 3.62 -1.46 -1.54
C TYR A 75 2.14 -1.85 -1.43
N MET A 76 1.20 -0.92 -1.63
CA MET A 76 -0.22 -1.23 -1.49
C MET A 76 -0.76 -2.06 -2.67
N PRO A 77 -1.70 -2.98 -2.40
CA PRO A 77 -2.36 -3.75 -3.43
C PRO A 77 -2.94 -2.86 -4.52
N TYR A 78 -2.58 -3.14 -5.77
CA TYR A 78 -3.04 -2.42 -6.95
C TYR A 78 -3.42 -3.39 -8.07
N THR A 79 -4.42 -3.01 -8.86
CA THR A 79 -4.87 -3.75 -10.03
C THR A 79 -5.21 -2.76 -11.13
N LYS A 80 -4.90 -3.07 -12.39
CA LYS A 80 -5.28 -2.25 -13.57
C LYS A 80 -6.79 -2.02 -13.76
N TYR A 81 -7.62 -2.70 -12.97
CA TYR A 81 -9.07 -2.57 -12.96
C TYR A 81 -9.58 -1.60 -11.89
N GLY A 82 -8.68 -0.87 -11.22
CA GLY A 82 -9.05 -0.03 -10.10
C GLY A 82 -8.05 1.09 -9.81
N ASN A 83 -8.32 1.84 -8.75
CA ASN A 83 -7.37 2.74 -8.13
C ASN A 83 -7.10 2.34 -6.68
N THR A 84 -5.95 2.78 -6.18
CA THR A 84 -5.55 2.62 -4.78
C THR A 84 -5.16 3.99 -4.24
N LYS A 85 -5.85 4.43 -3.18
CA LYS A 85 -5.60 5.69 -2.48
C LYS A 85 -5.17 5.42 -1.05
N VAL A 86 -4.13 6.11 -0.60
CA VAL A 86 -3.69 6.09 0.80
C VAL A 86 -3.68 7.51 1.33
N TYR A 87 -4.44 7.74 2.39
CA TYR A 87 -4.45 8.99 3.13
C TYR A 87 -3.61 8.83 4.39
N PHE A 88 -2.56 9.64 4.50
CA PHE A 88 -1.65 9.62 5.63
C PHE A 88 -2.05 10.66 6.66
N PHE A 89 -2.09 10.27 7.93
CA PHE A 89 -2.44 11.11 9.07
C PHE A 89 -1.32 11.07 10.11
N SER A 90 -1.18 12.11 10.94
CA SER A 90 -0.25 12.07 12.07
C SER A 90 -0.79 11.15 13.16
N ALA A 91 0.03 10.24 13.68
CA ALA A 91 -0.34 9.39 14.82
C ALA A 91 -0.58 10.19 16.11
N ALA A 92 -0.05 11.42 16.21
CA ALA A 92 -0.28 12.32 17.33
C ALA A 92 -1.66 13.02 17.29
N ARG A 93 -2.45 12.80 16.23
CA ARG A 93 -3.77 13.39 16.02
C ARG A 93 -4.80 12.32 15.69
N GLN A 94 -6.07 12.71 15.65
CA GLN A 94 -7.13 11.79 15.28
C GLN A 94 -7.09 11.46 13.79
N ALA A 95 -7.36 10.19 13.47
CA ALA A 95 -7.46 9.64 12.13
C ALA A 95 -8.81 8.90 11.97
N PRO A 96 -9.36 8.85 10.75
CA PRO A 96 -10.63 8.18 10.50
C PRO A 96 -10.53 6.67 10.75
N ARG A 97 -11.55 6.11 11.38
CA ARG A 97 -11.71 4.64 11.57
C ARG A 97 -12.69 4.00 10.58
N VAL A 98 -13.40 4.82 9.83
CA VAL A 98 -14.36 4.40 8.81
C VAL A 98 -14.07 5.22 7.55
N LEU A 99 -14.14 4.53 6.41
CA LEU A 99 -13.97 5.12 5.10
C LEU A 99 -15.19 4.83 4.23
N GLN A 100 -15.47 5.72 3.29
CA GLN A 100 -16.58 5.63 2.36
C GLN A 100 -16.10 5.89 0.92
N PRO A 101 -16.83 5.42 -0.11
CA PRO A 101 -16.49 5.74 -1.50
C PRO A 101 -16.72 7.22 -1.82
N GLY A 102 -16.16 7.66 -2.95
CA GLY A 102 -16.41 8.99 -3.51
C GLY A 102 -15.28 10.00 -3.28
N SER A 103 -15.59 11.29 -3.48
CA SER A 103 -14.62 12.39 -3.36
C SER A 103 -14.26 12.72 -1.91
N GLU A 104 -15.12 12.35 -0.97
CA GLU A 104 -14.96 12.62 0.45
C GLU A 104 -14.97 11.31 1.24
N PRO A 105 -13.84 10.59 1.29
CA PRO A 105 -13.81 9.25 1.86
C PRO A 105 -13.85 9.21 3.38
N PHE A 106 -13.77 10.35 4.06
CA PHE A 106 -13.87 10.48 5.52
C PHE A 106 -14.43 11.84 5.91
N ALA A 107 -14.85 11.97 7.17
CA ALA A 107 -15.44 13.19 7.73
C ALA A 107 -14.50 14.41 7.60
N ALA A 108 -15.09 15.59 7.34
CA ALA A 108 -14.34 16.81 7.07
C ALA A 108 -13.39 17.23 8.20
N GLU A 109 -13.70 16.88 9.45
CA GLU A 109 -12.87 17.12 10.63
C GLU A 109 -11.46 16.52 10.54
N PHE A 110 -11.27 15.41 9.79
CA PHE A 110 -9.95 14.79 9.64
C PHE A 110 -9.10 15.44 8.55
N ARG A 111 -9.66 16.29 7.67
CA ARG A 111 -8.94 16.87 6.53
C ARG A 111 -7.72 17.68 6.94
N THR A 112 -7.85 18.46 8.02
CA THR A 112 -6.76 19.29 8.57
C THR A 112 -5.61 18.45 9.15
N ASN A 113 -5.85 17.17 9.43
CA ASN A 113 -4.86 16.24 9.95
C ASN A 113 -4.25 15.34 8.88
N CYS A 114 -4.76 15.39 7.64
CA CYS A 114 -4.23 14.62 6.53
C CYS A 114 -2.92 15.26 6.02
N LEU A 115 -1.83 14.52 6.20
CA LEU A 115 -0.47 14.92 5.86
C LEU A 115 -0.20 14.80 4.37
N ALA A 116 -0.62 13.68 3.76
CA ALA A 116 -0.41 13.41 2.35
C ALA A 116 -1.45 12.44 1.80
N VAL A 117 -1.57 12.45 0.47
CA VAL A 117 -2.33 11.48 -0.30
C VAL A 117 -1.44 10.85 -1.35
N TYR A 118 -1.34 9.53 -1.31
CA TYR A 118 -0.87 8.72 -2.43
C TYR A 118 -2.06 8.24 -3.24
N GLU A 119 -1.97 8.28 -4.56
CA GLU A 119 -2.91 7.62 -5.45
C GLU A 119 -2.17 6.93 -6.59
N LYS A 120 -2.51 5.67 -6.83
CA LYS A 120 -2.21 4.96 -8.07
C LYS A 120 -3.51 4.77 -8.84
N ASP A 121 -3.60 5.40 -10.01
CA ASP A 121 -4.81 5.38 -10.84
C ASP A 121 -4.93 4.12 -11.70
N LEU A 122 -6.02 4.02 -12.46
CA LEU A 122 -6.33 2.90 -13.38
C LEU A 122 -5.28 2.68 -14.48
N LEU A 123 -4.56 3.75 -14.85
CA LEU A 123 -3.50 3.72 -15.85
C LEU A 123 -2.13 3.45 -15.23
N SER A 124 -2.10 3.14 -13.92
CA SER A 124 -0.90 2.95 -13.11
C SER A 124 -0.06 4.22 -12.91
N ASN A 125 -0.61 5.40 -13.19
CA ASN A 125 0.06 6.65 -12.84
C ASN A 125 0.05 6.83 -11.33
N VAL A 126 1.19 7.25 -10.80
CA VAL A 126 1.35 7.54 -9.37
C VAL A 126 1.29 9.04 -9.15
N SER A 127 0.52 9.46 -8.17
CA SER A 127 0.54 10.83 -7.65
C SER A 127 0.72 10.83 -6.14
N PHE A 128 1.56 11.75 -5.65
CA PHE A 128 1.79 11.93 -4.22
C PHE A 128 1.66 13.42 -3.88
N LYS A 129 0.60 13.78 -3.15
CA LYS A 129 0.28 15.17 -2.80
C LYS A 129 0.50 15.38 -1.30
N ARG A 130 1.42 16.28 -0.96
CA ARG A 130 1.65 16.72 0.43
C ARG A 130 0.65 17.82 0.77
N ARG A 131 0.12 17.79 1.99
CA ARG A 131 -0.87 18.74 2.53
C ARG A 131 -2.05 18.97 1.56
N PRO A 132 -2.78 17.92 1.16
CA PRO A 132 -3.78 17.98 0.10
C PRO A 132 -5.01 18.86 0.43
N PHE A 133 -5.21 19.19 1.70
CA PHE A 133 -6.34 20.01 2.17
C PHE A 133 -5.90 21.30 2.88
N GLY A 134 -4.61 21.65 2.81
CA GLY A 134 -4.14 22.93 3.34
C GLY A 134 -4.74 24.09 2.56
N GLN A 135 -5.30 25.07 3.27
CA GLN A 135 -5.78 26.32 2.66
C GLN A 135 -4.61 27.04 1.97
N ARG A 136 -4.92 27.67 0.83
CA ARG A 136 -4.02 28.59 0.13
C ARG A 136 -3.48 29.67 1.08
#